data_AF-A0A9E5KLS7-F1
#
_entry.id   AF-A0A9E5KLS7-F1
#
_cell.length_a   1.000
_cell.length_b   1.000
_cell.length_c   1.000
_cell.angle_alpha   90.00
_cell.angle_beta   90.00
_cell.angle_gamma   90.00
#
_symmetry.space_group_name_H-M   'P 1'
#
loop_
_entity.id
_entity.type
_entity.pdbx_description
1 polymer ?
#
loop_
_entity_poly.entity_id
_entity_poly.type
_entity_poly.pdbx_seq_one_letter_code
_entity_poly.pdbx_strand_id
1 'polypeptide(L)'
;MRLARATTLATVATIAMAYLPGAIARADDAKAVDALNAPAKVIQEKSKCWKGVLDAYVAMSAPPMKMGPSFNLLAVWPGMADWSKAKEWAAANGPMAKALLDAQTAVAFCLPYGRSSVPPVYVEKGAFIGIGDGLAVYESDVAYLKPLAVINTFVAVEMYRLGEEKKYQEAFDLGIAALKFLRQVADQHLLAEKIFAMEAMCDMASVQRDVLQTFLADVPAAVVKKFALSGYAFIHPTDGERLRRIEMPEGDRVLAEALIMQLF
;
A
#
# COMPACT_ATOMS: atom_id res chain seq x y z
N MET A 1 14.21 69.56 -36.20
CA MET A 1 12.77 69.57 -35.85
C MET A 1 12.26 68.13 -35.86
N ARG A 2 11.89 67.66 -34.65
CA ARG A 2 10.89 66.62 -34.28
C ARG A 2 10.52 65.43 -35.21
N LEU A 3 10.50 64.26 -34.53
CA LEU A 3 9.62 63.08 -34.66
C LEU A 3 9.92 62.11 -35.84
N ALA A 4 9.78 60.79 -35.78
CA ALA A 4 9.67 59.70 -34.80
C ALA A 4 9.27 58.42 -35.61
N ARG A 5 9.37 57.23 -34.99
CA ARG A 5 8.84 55.90 -35.39
C ARG A 5 9.76 55.06 -36.28
N ALA A 6 9.80 53.73 -36.19
CA ALA A 6 9.41 52.77 -35.15
C ALA A 6 10.02 51.42 -35.58
N THR A 7 10.31 50.58 -34.60
CA THR A 7 10.93 49.26 -34.62
C THR A 7 10.04 48.18 -35.23
N THR A 8 10.61 47.28 -36.04
CA THR A 8 10.06 45.93 -36.28
C THR A 8 11.21 44.94 -36.54
N LEU A 9 11.63 44.25 -35.48
CA LEU A 9 12.48 43.05 -35.56
C LEU A 9 11.55 41.83 -35.60
N ALA A 10 11.51 41.16 -36.75
CA ALA A 10 10.78 39.91 -36.93
C ALA A 10 11.50 38.79 -36.17
N THR A 11 10.81 38.19 -35.19
CA THR A 11 11.29 36.99 -34.51
C THR A 11 10.64 35.79 -35.20
N VAL A 12 11.44 34.97 -35.87
CA VAL A 12 11.01 33.68 -36.43
C VAL A 12 10.91 32.70 -35.27
N ALA A 13 9.68 32.38 -34.83
CA ALA A 13 9.42 31.33 -33.87
C ALA A 13 9.35 29.97 -34.59
N THR A 14 10.37 29.15 -34.37
CA THR A 14 10.45 27.77 -34.85
C THR A 14 9.41 26.91 -34.12
N ILE A 15 8.38 26.44 -34.83
CA ILE A 15 7.49 25.39 -34.34
C ILE A 15 8.24 24.06 -34.47
N ALA A 16 8.91 23.64 -33.40
CA ALA A 16 9.29 22.25 -33.20
C ALA A 16 8.22 21.61 -32.31
N MET A 17 7.06 21.29 -32.90
CA MET A 17 6.12 20.36 -32.26
C MET A 17 6.74 18.97 -32.35
N ALA A 18 7.35 18.55 -31.25
CA ALA A 18 7.82 17.20 -31.05
C ALA A 18 6.65 16.23 -31.19
N TYR A 19 6.72 15.38 -32.21
CA TYR A 19 6.16 14.03 -32.18
C TYR A 19 6.91 13.23 -31.09
N LEU A 20 6.64 13.53 -29.83
CA LEU A 20 6.71 12.50 -28.81
C LEU A 20 5.34 11.80 -28.86
N PRO A 21 5.26 10.47 -28.99
CA PRO A 21 4.03 9.77 -28.67
C PRO A 21 3.79 10.03 -27.18
N GLY A 22 3.05 11.10 -26.89
CA GLY A 22 2.60 11.43 -25.56
C GLY A 22 1.85 10.22 -25.07
N ALA A 23 2.31 9.64 -23.96
CA ALA A 23 1.47 8.79 -23.14
C ALA A 23 0.13 9.53 -23.02
N ILE A 24 -0.92 8.98 -23.61
CA ILE A 24 -2.28 9.48 -23.38
C ILE A 24 -2.40 9.49 -21.86
N ALA A 25 -2.55 10.66 -21.26
CA ALA A 25 -2.78 10.76 -19.83
C ALA A 25 -4.03 9.93 -19.56
N ARG A 26 -3.85 8.76 -18.93
CA ARG A 26 -4.95 7.86 -18.57
C ARG A 26 -5.84 8.63 -17.60
N ALA A 27 -6.96 9.13 -18.10
CA ALA A 27 -7.90 9.87 -17.29
C ALA A 27 -8.79 8.87 -16.56
N ASP A 28 -8.97 9.07 -15.24
CA ASP A 28 -9.90 8.25 -14.49
C ASP A 28 -11.36 8.59 -14.85
N ASP A 29 -12.25 7.61 -14.80
CA ASP A 29 -13.69 7.86 -14.92
C ASP A 29 -14.21 8.52 -13.63
N ALA A 30 -14.61 9.79 -13.73
CA ALA A 30 -15.02 10.59 -12.58
C ALA A 30 -16.26 10.01 -11.86
N LYS A 31 -17.23 9.42 -12.60
CA LYS A 31 -18.45 8.87 -11.98
C LYS A 31 -18.15 7.61 -11.20
N ALA A 32 -17.34 6.71 -11.77
CA ALA A 32 -16.90 5.50 -11.09
C ALA A 32 -16.04 5.84 -9.87
N VAL A 33 -15.13 6.80 -9.99
CA VAL A 33 -14.31 7.31 -8.87
C VAL A 33 -15.19 7.88 -7.75
N ASP A 34 -16.19 8.70 -8.07
CA ASP A 34 -17.10 9.25 -7.07
C ASP A 34 -17.92 8.18 -6.35
N ALA A 35 -18.40 7.17 -7.10
CA ALA A 35 -19.16 6.05 -6.55
C ALA A 35 -18.30 5.17 -5.63
N LEU A 36 -17.08 4.83 -6.06
CA LEU A 36 -16.14 4.03 -5.27
C LEU A 36 -15.66 4.74 -4.00
N ASN A 37 -15.51 6.07 -4.03
CA ASN A 37 -15.12 6.85 -2.87
C ASN A 37 -16.27 7.21 -1.93
N ALA A 38 -17.54 7.05 -2.36
CA ALA A 38 -18.70 7.46 -1.56
C ALA A 38 -18.78 6.81 -0.17
N PRO A 39 -18.51 5.49 -0.01
CA PRO A 39 -18.56 4.85 1.31
C PRO A 39 -17.54 5.42 2.30
N ALA A 40 -16.34 5.80 1.83
CA ALA A 40 -15.29 6.33 2.68
C ALA A 40 -15.57 7.75 3.21
N LYS A 41 -16.56 8.48 2.66
CA LYS A 41 -16.91 9.85 3.07
C LYS A 41 -17.49 9.93 4.48
N VAL A 42 -18.08 8.85 5.00
CA VAL A 42 -18.63 8.83 6.38
C VAL A 42 -17.57 8.54 7.44
N ILE A 43 -16.36 8.14 7.03
CA ILE A 43 -15.25 7.83 7.93
C ILE A 43 -14.42 9.09 8.12
N GLN A 44 -14.22 9.48 9.39
CA GLN A 44 -13.41 10.65 9.74
C GLN A 44 -11.95 10.44 9.29
N GLU A 45 -11.29 11.49 8.81
CA GLU A 45 -9.94 11.37 8.26
C GLU A 45 -8.93 10.80 9.27
N LYS A 46 -9.04 11.19 10.54
CA LYS A 46 -8.20 10.65 11.64
C LYS A 46 -8.40 9.15 11.90
N SER A 47 -9.49 8.57 11.39
CA SER A 47 -9.83 7.15 11.52
C SER A 47 -9.40 6.34 10.29
N LYS A 48 -8.75 6.97 9.31
CA LYS A 48 -8.16 6.31 8.14
C LYS A 48 -6.64 6.20 8.31
N CYS A 49 -6.04 5.11 7.84
CA CYS A 49 -4.58 4.93 7.95
C CYS A 49 -3.80 5.00 6.63
N TRP A 50 -4.47 5.06 5.46
CA TRP A 50 -3.77 5.05 4.16
C TRP A 50 -2.66 6.09 4.06
N LYS A 51 -2.93 7.32 4.52
CA LYS A 51 -2.00 8.43 4.33
C LYS A 51 -0.70 8.22 5.09
N GLY A 52 -0.76 7.90 6.37
CA GLY A 52 0.43 7.72 7.20
C GLY A 52 1.31 6.56 6.73
N VAL A 53 0.69 5.45 6.30
CA VAL A 53 1.41 4.30 5.75
C VAL A 53 2.07 4.64 4.41
N LEU A 54 1.35 5.31 3.51
CA LEU A 54 1.90 5.67 2.20
C LEU A 54 2.93 6.80 2.26
N ASP A 55 2.80 7.77 3.18
CA ASP A 55 3.84 8.78 3.43
C ASP A 55 5.15 8.09 3.83
N ALA A 56 5.07 7.12 4.74
CA ALA A 56 6.23 6.35 5.18
C ALA A 56 6.82 5.48 4.05
N TYR A 57 5.98 4.87 3.21
CA TYR A 57 6.44 4.15 2.01
C TYR A 57 7.16 5.06 1.01
N VAL A 58 6.63 6.25 0.74
CA VAL A 58 7.24 7.22 -0.18
C VAL A 58 8.61 7.68 0.32
N ALA A 59 8.75 7.84 1.64
CA ALA A 59 10.02 8.16 2.30
C ALA A 59 10.98 6.98 2.38
N MET A 60 10.49 5.75 2.19
CA MET A 60 11.27 4.52 2.29
C MET A 60 12.29 4.43 1.15
N SER A 61 13.52 4.01 1.47
CA SER A 61 14.50 3.71 0.44
C SER A 61 14.07 2.48 -0.36
N ALA A 62 14.49 2.40 -1.62
CA ALA A 62 14.21 1.23 -2.45
C ALA A 62 14.76 -0.06 -1.81
N PRO A 63 14.08 -1.21 -1.99
CA PRO A 63 14.59 -2.49 -1.54
C PRO A 63 15.98 -2.79 -2.13
N PRO A 64 16.88 -3.46 -1.38
CA PRO A 64 18.24 -3.75 -1.83
C PRO A 64 18.28 -4.79 -2.94
N MET A 65 17.19 -5.52 -3.15
CA MET A 65 17.02 -6.54 -4.18
C MET A 65 15.70 -6.32 -4.91
N LYS A 66 15.65 -6.73 -6.17
CA LYS A 66 14.42 -6.65 -6.97
C LYS A 66 13.36 -7.57 -6.36
N MET A 67 12.18 -7.00 -6.12
CA MET A 67 11.00 -7.77 -5.69
C MET A 67 10.69 -8.90 -6.68
N GLY A 68 10.46 -10.10 -6.15
CA GLY A 68 10.16 -11.29 -6.96
C GLY A 68 10.34 -12.58 -6.16
N PRO A 69 10.39 -13.74 -6.83
CA PRO A 69 10.47 -15.05 -6.16
C PRO A 69 11.65 -15.20 -5.19
N SER A 70 12.78 -14.52 -5.45
CA SER A 70 13.97 -14.55 -4.61
C SER A 70 14.01 -13.50 -3.50
N PHE A 71 13.15 -12.49 -3.56
CA PHE A 71 13.05 -11.43 -2.55
C PHE A 71 11.60 -10.96 -2.44
N ASN A 72 10.88 -11.59 -1.51
CA ASN A 72 9.50 -11.30 -1.16
C ASN A 72 9.26 -11.75 0.28
N LEU A 73 8.06 -11.47 0.81
CA LEU A 73 7.61 -11.83 2.14
C LEU A 73 7.99 -13.25 2.60
N LEU A 74 7.82 -14.27 1.75
CA LEU A 74 8.07 -15.67 2.10
C LEU A 74 9.50 -16.14 1.81
N ALA A 75 10.30 -15.35 1.09
CA ALA A 75 11.64 -15.71 0.66
C ALA A 75 12.75 -15.08 1.52
N VAL A 76 12.42 -14.12 2.39
CA VAL A 76 13.38 -13.43 3.25
C VAL A 76 13.56 -14.13 4.59
N TRP A 77 14.80 -14.44 4.96
CA TRP A 77 15.17 -15.08 6.23
C TRP A 77 16.68 -14.95 6.50
N PRO A 78 17.16 -15.16 7.74
CA PRO A 78 18.54 -14.85 8.12
C PRO A 78 19.68 -15.54 7.37
N GLY A 79 19.45 -16.73 6.82
CA GLY A 79 20.48 -17.47 6.07
C GLY A 79 20.41 -17.28 4.56
N MET A 80 19.58 -16.36 4.06
CA MET A 80 19.57 -16.03 2.63
C MET A 80 20.84 -15.29 2.20
N ALA A 81 21.15 -15.36 0.90
CA ALA A 81 22.18 -14.51 0.31
C ALA A 81 21.80 -13.02 0.49
N ASP A 82 22.79 -12.17 0.74
CA ASP A 82 22.60 -10.73 0.95
C ASP A 82 21.70 -10.34 2.15
N TRP A 83 21.53 -11.23 3.14
CA TRP A 83 20.79 -10.93 4.37
C TRP A 83 21.28 -9.66 5.08
N SER A 84 22.59 -9.41 5.10
CA SER A 84 23.17 -8.19 5.68
C SER A 84 22.61 -6.91 5.05
N LYS A 85 22.47 -6.87 3.72
CA LYS A 85 21.88 -5.72 3.00
C LYS A 85 20.40 -5.56 3.33
N ALA A 86 19.67 -6.67 3.44
CA ALA A 86 18.26 -6.64 3.85
C ALA A 86 18.10 -6.05 5.26
N LYS A 87 18.92 -6.48 6.22
CA LYS A 87 18.93 -5.94 7.58
C LYS A 87 19.24 -4.44 7.62
N GLU A 88 20.28 -4.01 6.90
CA GLU A 88 20.66 -2.59 6.82
C GLU A 88 19.51 -1.75 6.25
N TRP A 89 18.87 -2.26 5.19
CA TRP A 89 17.69 -1.64 4.62
C TRP A 89 16.53 -1.54 5.62
N ALA A 90 16.23 -2.61 6.36
CA ALA A 90 15.16 -2.56 7.35
C ALA A 90 15.47 -1.58 8.49
N ALA A 91 16.70 -1.59 9.01
CA ALA A 91 17.14 -0.65 10.04
C ALA A 91 17.05 0.82 9.58
N ALA A 92 17.38 1.11 8.31
CA ALA A 92 17.28 2.46 7.75
C ALA A 92 15.83 2.93 7.55
N ASN A 93 14.86 2.02 7.52
CA ASN A 93 13.46 2.29 7.21
C ASN A 93 12.52 2.10 8.42
N GLY A 94 13.05 2.24 9.64
CA GLY A 94 12.28 2.17 10.90
C GLY A 94 11.00 3.03 10.96
N PRO A 95 10.90 4.23 10.32
CA PRO A 95 9.65 4.98 10.24
C PRO A 95 8.48 4.17 9.64
N MET A 96 8.76 3.19 8.78
CA MET A 96 7.72 2.33 8.21
C MET A 96 7.09 1.41 9.27
N ALA A 97 7.91 0.82 10.14
CA ALA A 97 7.42 0.02 11.26
C ALA A 97 6.55 0.87 12.21
N LYS A 98 6.98 2.11 12.49
CA LYS A 98 6.17 3.04 13.29
C LYS A 98 4.81 3.34 12.66
N ALA A 99 4.76 3.62 11.36
CA ALA A 99 3.49 3.92 10.70
C ALA A 99 2.51 2.74 10.73
N LEU A 100 3.00 1.50 10.62
CA LEU A 100 2.15 0.31 10.78
C LEU A 100 1.63 0.14 12.21
N LEU A 101 2.47 0.40 13.22
CA LEU A 101 2.05 0.38 14.63
C LEU A 101 0.96 1.43 14.90
N ASP A 102 1.12 2.64 14.38
CA ASP A 102 0.14 3.72 14.53
C ASP A 102 -1.18 3.39 13.77
N ALA A 103 -1.08 2.76 12.60
CA ALA A 103 -2.21 2.35 11.77
C ALA A 103 -3.15 1.33 12.44
N GLN A 104 -2.67 0.56 13.42
CA GLN A 104 -3.47 -0.45 14.13
C GLN A 104 -4.73 0.11 14.79
N THR A 105 -4.73 1.41 15.11
CA THR A 105 -5.82 2.07 15.82
C THR A 105 -6.85 2.70 14.88
N ALA A 106 -6.55 2.74 13.58
CA ALA A 106 -7.48 3.23 12.58
C ALA A 106 -8.65 2.27 12.38
N VAL A 107 -9.77 2.83 11.92
CA VAL A 107 -10.98 2.06 11.61
C VAL A 107 -10.84 1.37 10.26
N ALA A 108 -10.19 2.01 9.28
CA ALA A 108 -10.06 1.48 7.93
C ALA A 108 -8.83 2.03 7.21
N PHE A 109 -8.42 1.35 6.12
CA PHE A 109 -7.35 1.83 5.25
C PHE A 109 -7.81 3.04 4.43
N CYS A 110 -8.83 2.86 3.60
CA CYS A 110 -9.51 3.89 2.80
C CYS A 110 -8.57 4.73 1.92
N LEU A 111 -7.68 4.10 1.14
CA LEU A 111 -6.98 4.79 0.06
C LEU A 111 -8.01 5.27 -0.97
N PRO A 112 -8.05 6.57 -1.33
CA PRO A 112 -8.98 7.06 -2.32
C PRO A 112 -8.75 6.44 -3.71
N TYR A 113 -9.86 6.15 -4.40
CA TYR A 113 -9.86 5.76 -5.80
C TYR A 113 -9.62 6.98 -6.70
N GLY A 114 -8.88 6.81 -7.78
CA GLY A 114 -8.50 7.85 -8.75
C GLY A 114 -7.09 8.40 -8.54
N ARG A 115 -6.36 8.60 -9.64
CA ARG A 115 -4.99 9.15 -9.69
C ARG A 115 -4.95 10.60 -9.23
N SER A 116 -6.01 11.37 -9.49
CA SER A 116 -6.15 12.76 -9.05
C SER A 116 -6.58 12.91 -7.58
N SER A 117 -6.99 11.81 -6.94
CA SER A 117 -7.45 11.79 -5.54
C SER A 117 -6.32 11.66 -4.53
N VAL A 118 -5.08 11.45 -5.00
CA VAL A 118 -3.88 11.31 -4.17
C VAL A 118 -2.79 12.30 -4.61
N PRO A 119 -1.82 12.63 -3.73
CA PRO A 119 -0.71 13.50 -4.10
C PRO A 119 0.08 12.96 -5.31
N PRO A 120 0.61 13.82 -6.22
CA PRO A 120 1.34 13.36 -7.40
C PRO A 120 2.52 12.42 -7.11
N VAL A 121 3.25 12.67 -6.01
CA VAL A 121 4.36 11.82 -5.57
C VAL A 121 3.93 10.38 -5.27
N TYR A 122 2.66 10.15 -4.90
CA TYR A 122 2.13 8.80 -4.69
C TYR A 122 1.94 8.12 -6.05
N VAL A 123 1.42 8.84 -7.04
CA VAL A 123 1.26 8.33 -8.41
C VAL A 123 2.62 7.92 -8.99
N GLU A 124 3.63 8.78 -8.85
CA GLU A 124 5.00 8.52 -9.29
C GLU A 124 5.61 7.27 -8.63
N LYS A 125 5.25 7.01 -7.38
CA LYS A 125 5.69 5.84 -6.60
C LYS A 125 4.78 4.62 -6.76
N GLY A 126 3.76 4.68 -7.62
CA GLY A 126 2.81 3.59 -7.84
C GLY A 126 1.86 3.33 -6.67
N ALA A 127 1.69 4.29 -5.76
CA ALA A 127 0.84 4.21 -4.57
C ALA A 127 -0.54 4.84 -4.79
N PHE A 128 -1.24 4.38 -5.84
CA PHE A 128 -2.55 4.88 -6.24
C PHE A 128 -3.47 3.75 -6.70
N ILE A 129 -4.76 4.06 -6.90
CA ILE A 129 -5.71 3.21 -7.59
C ILE A 129 -6.26 3.98 -8.80
N GLY A 130 -5.95 3.53 -10.00
CA GLY A 130 -6.49 4.11 -11.23
C GLY A 130 -7.81 3.45 -11.61
N ILE A 131 -8.77 4.22 -12.11
CA ILE A 131 -10.09 3.72 -12.52
C ILE A 131 -10.33 4.09 -13.97
N GLY A 132 -10.09 3.15 -14.87
CA GLY A 132 -10.15 3.36 -16.31
C GLY A 132 -8.90 4.04 -16.89
N ASP A 133 -8.91 4.19 -18.21
CA ASP A 133 -7.84 4.77 -19.02
C ASP A 133 -8.27 5.95 -19.90
N GLY A 134 -9.55 6.34 -19.79
CA GLY A 134 -10.17 7.40 -20.59
C GLY A 134 -10.65 6.97 -21.98
N LEU A 135 -10.48 5.70 -22.39
CA LEU A 135 -10.79 5.23 -23.76
C LEU A 135 -11.53 3.87 -23.80
N ALA A 136 -12.51 3.69 -22.92
CA ALA A 136 -13.53 2.63 -22.98
C ALA A 136 -13.15 1.25 -22.41
N VAL A 137 -12.11 1.13 -21.58
CA VAL A 137 -11.89 -0.07 -20.77
C VAL A 137 -11.94 0.28 -19.28
N TYR A 138 -12.97 -0.20 -18.57
CA TYR A 138 -13.09 -0.14 -17.11
C TYR A 138 -12.14 -1.16 -16.44
N GLU A 139 -10.84 -1.03 -16.73
CA GLU A 139 -9.80 -1.71 -15.98
C GLU A 139 -9.47 -0.88 -14.72
N SER A 140 -9.46 -1.55 -13.57
CA SER A 140 -8.89 -0.97 -12.35
C SER A 140 -7.39 -1.24 -12.31
N ASP A 141 -6.63 -0.16 -12.06
CA ASP A 141 -5.18 -0.20 -11.88
C ASP A 141 -4.88 -0.07 -10.40
N VAL A 142 -4.93 -1.19 -9.67
CA VAL A 142 -4.60 -1.30 -8.24
C VAL A 142 -3.08 -1.26 -8.02
N ALA A 143 -2.43 -0.22 -8.54
CA ALA A 143 -0.97 -0.08 -8.56
C ALA A 143 -0.35 -0.21 -7.16
N TYR A 144 -1.04 0.31 -6.14
CA TYR A 144 -0.55 0.35 -4.75
C TYR A 144 -0.32 -1.03 -4.11
N LEU A 145 -0.84 -2.12 -4.68
CA LEU A 145 -0.56 -3.47 -4.20
C LEU A 145 0.94 -3.83 -4.32
N LYS A 146 1.65 -3.26 -5.30
CA LYS A 146 3.11 -3.44 -5.44
C LYS A 146 3.86 -2.78 -4.28
N PRO A 147 3.62 -1.50 -3.93
CA PRO A 147 4.05 -0.93 -2.66
C PRO A 147 3.73 -1.78 -1.43
N LEU A 148 2.52 -2.33 -1.31
CA LEU A 148 2.18 -3.17 -0.16
C LEU A 148 3.02 -4.45 -0.08
N ALA A 149 3.31 -5.09 -1.22
CA ALA A 149 4.21 -6.24 -1.24
C ALA A 149 5.63 -5.89 -0.76
N VAL A 150 6.10 -4.67 -1.07
CA VAL A 150 7.38 -4.14 -0.56
C VAL A 150 7.31 -3.92 0.95
N ILE A 151 6.24 -3.31 1.46
CA ILE A 151 6.04 -3.07 2.91
C ILE A 151 5.97 -4.39 3.67
N ASN A 152 5.23 -5.38 3.19
CA ASN A 152 5.15 -6.69 3.82
C ASN A 152 6.52 -7.39 3.85
N THR A 153 7.31 -7.27 2.79
CA THR A 153 8.68 -7.81 2.75
C THR A 153 9.59 -7.09 3.75
N PHE A 154 9.47 -5.76 3.86
CA PHE A 154 10.14 -4.99 4.92
C PHE A 154 9.79 -5.52 6.31
N VAL A 155 8.50 -5.76 6.59
CA VAL A 155 8.05 -6.28 7.90
C VAL A 155 8.74 -7.60 8.22
N ALA A 156 8.77 -8.55 7.30
CA ALA A 156 9.43 -9.84 7.53
C ALA A 156 10.92 -9.68 7.83
N VAL A 157 11.65 -8.89 7.03
CA VAL A 157 13.07 -8.60 7.27
C VAL A 157 13.27 -7.97 8.67
N GLU A 158 12.44 -6.98 9.01
CA GLU A 158 12.54 -6.27 10.28
C GLU A 158 12.23 -7.18 11.47
N MET A 159 11.25 -8.08 11.34
CA MET A 159 10.94 -9.07 12.37
C MET A 159 12.11 -10.01 12.66
N TYR A 160 12.77 -10.55 11.63
CA TYR A 160 13.96 -11.38 11.85
C TYR A 160 15.13 -10.55 12.40
N ARG A 161 15.35 -9.32 11.94
CA ARG A 161 16.40 -8.43 12.47
C ARG A 161 16.19 -8.16 13.96
N LEU A 162 14.97 -7.82 14.38
CA LEU A 162 14.61 -7.63 15.78
C LEU A 162 14.75 -8.93 16.59
N GLY A 163 14.44 -10.08 15.98
CA GLY A 163 14.65 -11.40 16.58
C GLY A 163 16.13 -11.70 16.87
N GLU A 164 17.03 -11.39 15.93
CA GLU A 164 18.48 -11.49 16.14
C GLU A 164 18.98 -10.54 17.24
N GLU A 165 18.34 -9.38 17.41
CA GLU A 165 18.58 -8.42 18.49
C GLU A 165 17.88 -8.79 19.81
N LYS A 166 17.20 -9.95 19.87
CA LYS A 166 16.42 -10.44 21.02
C LYS A 166 15.26 -9.51 21.43
N LYS A 167 14.84 -8.62 20.54
CA LYS A 167 13.69 -7.72 20.70
C LYS A 167 12.39 -8.38 20.24
N TYR A 168 12.11 -9.57 20.79
CA TYR A 168 10.99 -10.41 20.34
C TYR A 168 9.63 -9.73 20.49
N GLN A 169 9.43 -8.97 21.57
CA GLN A 169 8.19 -8.24 21.78
C GLN A 169 7.92 -7.24 20.65
N GLU A 170 8.93 -6.45 20.27
CA GLU A 170 8.83 -5.48 19.17
C GLU A 170 8.61 -6.19 17.82
N ALA A 171 9.31 -7.30 17.57
CA ALA A 171 9.17 -8.08 16.35
C ALA A 171 7.73 -8.56 16.15
N PHE A 172 7.15 -9.21 17.16
CA PHE A 172 5.78 -9.73 17.06
C PHE A 172 4.72 -8.63 17.15
N ASP A 173 4.95 -7.52 17.88
CA ASP A 173 4.03 -6.38 17.85
C ASP A 173 3.95 -5.77 16.43
N LEU A 174 5.08 -5.72 15.69
CA LEU A 174 5.11 -5.32 14.29
C LEU A 174 4.38 -6.33 13.38
N GLY A 175 4.59 -7.63 13.56
CA GLY A 175 3.87 -8.67 12.81
C GLY A 175 2.35 -8.59 12.99
N ILE A 176 1.89 -8.41 14.23
CA ILE A 176 0.46 -8.17 14.52
C ILE A 176 -0.01 -6.84 13.91
N ALA A 177 0.83 -5.80 13.91
CA ALA A 177 0.52 -4.54 13.25
C ALA A 177 0.21 -4.74 11.77
N ALA A 178 1.08 -5.48 11.08
CA ALA A 178 0.93 -5.78 9.67
C ALA A 178 -0.35 -6.60 9.39
N LEU A 179 -0.67 -7.60 10.23
CA LEU A 179 -1.92 -8.35 10.10
C LEU A 179 -3.16 -7.46 10.25
N LYS A 180 -3.20 -6.58 11.27
CA LYS A 180 -4.30 -5.63 11.47
C LYS A 180 -4.44 -4.66 10.30
N PHE A 181 -3.32 -4.14 9.81
CA PHE A 181 -3.28 -3.28 8.65
C PHE A 181 -3.80 -4.00 7.39
N LEU A 182 -3.35 -5.21 7.11
CA LEU A 182 -3.84 -6.00 5.97
C LEU A 182 -5.33 -6.32 6.09
N ARG A 183 -5.83 -6.58 7.31
CA ARG A 183 -7.28 -6.71 7.55
C ARG A 183 -8.03 -5.44 7.18
N GLN A 184 -7.51 -4.25 7.51
CA GLN A 184 -8.10 -2.97 7.09
C GLN A 184 -8.03 -2.76 5.56
N VAL A 185 -6.99 -3.28 4.89
CA VAL A 185 -6.89 -3.25 3.41
C VAL A 185 -7.94 -4.16 2.77
N ALA A 186 -8.27 -5.30 3.39
CA ALA A 186 -9.32 -6.20 2.90
C ALA A 186 -10.73 -5.58 2.92
N ASP A 187 -10.92 -4.42 3.56
CA ASP A 187 -12.18 -3.67 3.52
C ASP A 187 -12.30 -2.75 2.30
N GLN A 188 -11.24 -2.61 1.50
CA GLN A 188 -11.34 -1.94 0.21
C GLN A 188 -12.32 -2.66 -0.73
N HIS A 189 -12.83 -1.92 -1.73
CA HIS A 189 -14.02 -2.32 -2.48
C HIS A 189 -13.74 -3.26 -3.65
N LEU A 190 -12.52 -3.30 -4.19
CA LEU A 190 -12.21 -4.15 -5.35
C LEU A 190 -11.77 -5.55 -4.92
N LEU A 191 -12.16 -6.54 -5.70
CA LEU A 191 -11.84 -7.95 -5.49
C LEU A 191 -10.32 -8.19 -5.45
N ALA A 192 -9.56 -7.53 -6.32
CA ALA A 192 -8.10 -7.64 -6.35
C ALA A 192 -7.45 -7.20 -5.03
N GLU A 193 -7.97 -6.14 -4.40
CA GLU A 193 -7.48 -5.64 -3.11
C GLU A 193 -7.80 -6.64 -1.98
N LYS A 194 -9.02 -7.19 -1.99
CA LYS A 194 -9.46 -8.20 -1.02
C LYS A 194 -8.65 -9.49 -1.11
N ILE A 195 -8.49 -10.04 -2.32
CA ILE A 195 -7.70 -11.26 -2.55
C ILE A 195 -6.27 -11.04 -2.08
N PHE A 196 -5.61 -9.97 -2.54
CA PHE A 196 -4.24 -9.66 -2.14
C PHE A 196 -4.10 -9.55 -0.62
N ALA A 197 -5.00 -8.82 0.04
CA ALA A 197 -4.93 -8.62 1.48
C ALA A 197 -5.13 -9.93 2.25
N MET A 198 -6.06 -10.78 1.83
CA MET A 198 -6.29 -12.10 2.45
C MET A 198 -5.10 -13.04 2.28
N GLU A 199 -4.54 -13.12 1.07
CA GLU A 199 -3.34 -13.92 0.78
C GLU A 199 -2.15 -13.40 1.59
N ALA A 200 -1.92 -12.09 1.59
CA ALA A 200 -0.83 -11.47 2.35
C ALA A 200 -0.99 -11.67 3.87
N MET A 201 -2.22 -11.74 4.42
CA MET A 201 -2.43 -12.10 5.82
C MET A 201 -2.00 -13.54 6.12
N CYS A 202 -2.35 -14.49 5.24
CA CYS A 202 -1.93 -15.89 5.37
C CYS A 202 -0.41 -16.04 5.31
N ASP A 203 0.24 -15.33 4.38
CA ASP A 203 1.68 -15.33 4.23
C ASP A 203 2.36 -14.69 5.45
N MET A 204 1.86 -13.53 5.90
CA MET A 204 2.39 -12.83 7.07
C MET A 204 2.25 -13.67 8.35
N ALA A 205 1.13 -14.38 8.53
CA ALA A 205 0.96 -15.31 9.64
C ALA A 205 1.94 -16.50 9.54
N SER A 206 2.25 -16.95 8.32
CA SER A 206 3.25 -18.00 8.09
C SER A 206 4.66 -17.52 8.43
N VAL A 207 5.04 -16.31 8.04
CA VAL A 207 6.33 -15.69 8.42
C VAL A 207 6.43 -15.54 9.92
N GLN A 208 5.39 -15.06 10.60
CA GLN A 208 5.43 -14.93 12.06
C GLN A 208 5.66 -16.26 12.78
N ARG A 209 5.07 -17.34 12.25
CA ARG A 209 5.33 -18.70 12.76
C ARG A 209 6.77 -19.12 12.53
N ASP A 210 7.34 -18.81 11.36
CA ASP A 210 8.72 -19.15 11.05
C ASP A 210 9.73 -18.34 11.88
N VAL A 211 9.49 -17.05 12.09
CA VAL A 211 10.25 -16.20 13.03
C VAL A 211 10.20 -16.81 14.44
N LEU A 212 9.02 -17.22 14.92
CA LEU A 212 8.87 -17.88 16.22
C LEU A 212 9.67 -19.18 16.28
N GLN A 213 9.58 -20.01 15.24
CA GLN A 213 10.29 -21.29 15.19
C GLN A 213 11.81 -21.08 15.16
N THR A 214 12.29 -20.10 14.41
CA THR A 214 13.71 -19.74 14.28
C THR A 214 14.32 -19.36 15.63
N PHE A 215 13.59 -18.62 16.45
CA PHE A 215 14.07 -18.14 17.75
C PHE A 215 13.44 -18.87 18.94
N LEU A 216 12.82 -20.03 18.73
CA LEU A 216 11.96 -20.69 19.73
C LEU A 216 12.65 -20.93 21.08
N ALA A 217 13.94 -21.25 21.06
CA ALA A 217 14.74 -21.49 22.26
C ALA A 217 14.97 -20.24 23.11
N ASP A 218 14.93 -19.05 22.50
CA ASP A 218 15.29 -17.78 23.13
C ASP A 218 14.06 -16.91 23.44
N VAL A 219 12.92 -17.11 22.75
CA VAL A 219 11.72 -16.30 22.95
C VAL A 219 11.13 -16.54 24.35
N PRO A 220 10.95 -15.50 25.18
CA PRO A 220 10.36 -15.66 26.50
C PRO A 220 8.91 -16.16 26.43
N ALA A 221 8.55 -17.10 27.31
CA ALA A 221 7.19 -17.68 27.35
C ALA A 221 6.08 -16.62 27.54
N ALA A 222 6.37 -15.53 28.26
CA ALA A 222 5.44 -14.42 28.45
C ALA A 222 5.09 -13.70 27.13
N VAL A 223 6.06 -13.56 26.24
CA VAL A 223 5.90 -12.96 24.90
C VAL A 223 4.98 -13.87 24.07
N VAL A 224 5.29 -15.16 23.98
CA VAL A 224 4.45 -16.15 23.27
C VAL A 224 3.01 -16.15 23.79
N LYS A 225 2.83 -16.17 25.12
CA LYS A 225 1.51 -16.15 25.76
C LYS A 225 0.71 -14.90 25.39
N LYS A 226 1.34 -13.72 25.41
CA LYS A 226 0.68 -12.46 25.03
C LYS A 226 0.13 -12.55 23.60
N PHE A 227 0.96 -12.97 22.64
CA PHE A 227 0.56 -12.99 21.24
C PHE A 227 -0.46 -14.09 20.91
N ALA A 228 -0.32 -15.27 21.52
CA ALA A 228 -1.27 -16.37 21.36
C ALA A 228 -2.67 -16.00 21.87
N LEU A 229 -2.77 -15.31 23.02
CA LEU A 229 -4.05 -15.01 23.65
C LEU A 229 -4.68 -13.69 23.20
N SER A 230 -3.86 -12.68 22.87
CA SER A 230 -4.34 -11.31 22.62
C SER A 230 -3.88 -10.69 21.30
N GLY A 231 -2.91 -11.29 20.62
CA GLY A 231 -2.45 -10.82 19.31
C GLY A 231 -3.36 -11.32 18.20
N TYR A 232 -3.24 -12.62 17.88
CA TYR A 232 -3.92 -13.23 16.73
C TYR A 232 -5.45 -13.24 16.86
N ALA A 233 -5.97 -13.42 18.08
CA ALA A 233 -7.42 -13.41 18.33
C ALA A 233 -8.06 -12.02 18.10
N PHE A 234 -7.27 -10.95 18.09
CA PHE A 234 -7.74 -9.57 17.95
C PHE A 234 -7.04 -8.85 16.80
N ILE A 235 -6.84 -9.53 15.67
CA ILE A 235 -6.41 -8.90 14.40
C ILE A 235 -7.42 -7.84 13.94
N HIS A 236 -8.63 -7.82 14.50
CA HIS A 236 -9.49 -6.64 14.44
C HIS A 236 -10.10 -6.36 15.83
N PRO A 237 -9.48 -5.50 16.67
CA PRO A 237 -9.96 -5.22 18.03
C PRO A 237 -11.31 -4.48 18.07
N THR A 238 -11.66 -3.80 16.96
CA THR A 238 -12.85 -2.96 16.80
C THR A 238 -14.02 -3.68 16.12
N ASP A 239 -14.00 -5.01 16.05
CA ASP A 239 -15.15 -5.83 15.59
C ASP A 239 -16.33 -5.74 16.57
N GLY A 240 -16.97 -4.57 16.61
CA GLY A 240 -18.41 -4.50 16.77
C GLY A 240 -19.08 -5.27 15.61
N GLU A 241 -20.29 -5.76 15.83
CA GLU A 241 -20.95 -6.79 15.01
C GLU A 241 -20.99 -6.55 13.49
N ARG A 242 -20.73 -5.32 13.04
CA ARG A 242 -20.78 -4.89 11.64
C ARG A 242 -19.53 -5.23 10.80
N LEU A 243 -18.36 -5.46 11.41
CA LEU A 243 -17.08 -5.73 10.71
C LEU A 243 -16.56 -7.16 10.89
N ARG A 244 -17.34 -8.02 11.55
CA ARG A 244 -17.03 -9.45 11.77
C ARG A 244 -16.82 -10.26 10.49
N ARG A 245 -17.21 -9.73 9.32
CA ARG A 245 -17.11 -10.42 8.03
C ARG A 245 -16.53 -9.47 6.99
N ILE A 246 -15.69 -10.01 6.11
CA ILE A 246 -15.25 -9.31 4.91
C ILE A 246 -16.47 -9.16 3.99
N GLU A 247 -16.82 -7.91 3.66
CA GLU A 247 -17.92 -7.62 2.75
C GLU A 247 -17.57 -8.06 1.32
N MET A 248 -18.60 -8.36 0.52
CA MET A 248 -18.45 -8.68 -0.90
C MET A 248 -17.76 -7.53 -1.65
N PRO A 249 -17.03 -7.82 -2.73
CA PRO A 249 -16.38 -6.82 -3.57
C PRO A 249 -17.41 -6.01 -4.38
N GLU A 250 -18.06 -5.05 -3.73
CA GLU A 250 -19.07 -4.19 -4.37
C GLU A 250 -18.44 -3.21 -5.38
N GLY A 251 -17.14 -2.95 -5.31
CA GLY A 251 -16.44 -2.08 -6.25
C GLY A 251 -16.46 -2.62 -7.67
N ASP A 252 -16.28 -3.93 -7.85
CA ASP A 252 -16.34 -4.58 -9.17
C ASP A 252 -17.74 -4.50 -9.77
N ARG A 253 -18.80 -4.56 -8.95
CA ARG A 253 -20.18 -4.31 -9.41
C ARG A 253 -20.33 -2.87 -9.93
N VAL A 254 -19.82 -1.88 -9.20
CA VAL A 254 -19.84 -0.47 -9.64
C VAL A 254 -19.11 -0.28 -10.98
N LEU A 255 -17.95 -0.93 -11.15
CA LEU A 255 -17.21 -0.89 -12.42
C LEU A 255 -17.98 -1.58 -13.56
N ALA A 256 -18.61 -2.72 -13.30
CA ALA A 256 -19.43 -3.42 -14.29
C ALA A 256 -20.67 -2.61 -14.71
N GLU A 257 -21.33 -1.94 -13.77
CA GLU A 257 -22.46 -1.05 -14.06
C GLU A 257 -22.03 0.16 -14.91
N ALA A 258 -20.88 0.76 -14.59
CA ALA A 258 -20.32 1.84 -15.39
C ALA A 258 -20.01 1.38 -16.83
N LEU A 259 -19.46 0.16 -17.00
CA LEU A 259 -19.21 -0.44 -18.30
C LEU A 259 -20.50 -0.64 -19.11
N ILE A 260 -21.55 -1.18 -18.50
CA ILE A 260 -22.84 -1.40 -19.18
C ILE A 260 -23.43 -0.06 -19.63
N MET A 261 -23.39 0.97 -18.79
CA MET A 261 -23.91 2.31 -19.11
C MET A 261 -23.11 3.04 -20.21
N GLN A 262 -21.88 2.61 -20.49
CA GLN A 262 -21.08 3.17 -21.58
C GLN A 262 -21.39 2.47 -22.92
N LEU A 263 -21.80 1.19 -22.88
CA LEU A 263 -22.05 0.37 -24.07
C LEU A 263 -23.47 0.51 -24.66
N PHE A 264 -24.44 0.93 -23.84
CA PHE A 264 -25.86 1.09 -24.20
C PHE A 264 -26.36 2.51 -23.97
#